data_AF-A0A960W3Q6-F1
#
_entry.id   AF-A0A960W3Q6-F1
#
_cell.length_a   1.000
_cell.length_b   1.000
_cell.length_c   1.000
_cell.angle_alpha   90.00
_cell.angle_beta   90.00
_cell.angle_gamma   90.00
#
_symmetry.space_group_name_H-M   'P 1'
#
loop_
_entity.id
_entity.type
_entity.pdbx_description
1 polymer ?
#
loop_
_entity_poly.entity_id
_entity_poly.type
_entity_poly.pdbx_seq_one_letter_code
_entity_poly.pdbx_strand_id
1 'polypeptide(L)'
;MKIKFKAFDYTKEGTFLDSEYEFSGDKQLGWEIARNNKPYLKLEKGYELLKTRLCGICSTDLSRRFLPFALPQVIGHEVVAESIADKKKYVVEINDTSYYRNDEKLDIFSENGLPTHTPGRMVLGIDRLLGGFSPYILVPQKSAIPIEGLSEYTAVLIEPFAAALQAVLSSPPKEGDSVAVLGPRKLGTLLVAALVSYRNSTGKKYKIYSIAKNPKLLELCSQIGSDFGIELPEIESGKRNEQFDIVYDTTGSSSGFETALKLSKGEVHLKSTTGKVTCGLSKLTELVVDELSILPYCAKYLDFVWSNENRKNLNIYVSPRVPKINLKDKNVFDLSASDAIKKLDSDVFANSLPRYDVGIASDLEEIDTIIRPNRMNENSLIRPRGSILFNGNSQKNPLLEFIANGGRLRTSRCGDFEKALNILKKNNKMSEKLSHFIISHLYPADELREAFEIAGKKKSVKVVIKHL
;
A
#
# COMPACT_ATOMS: atom_id res chain seq x y z
N MET A 1 -11.04 31.75 6.77
CA MET A 1 -10.65 31.87 5.34
C MET A 1 -11.79 31.35 4.46
N LYS A 2 -11.97 31.90 3.25
CA LYS A 2 -12.98 31.43 2.29
C LYS A 2 -12.39 31.36 0.89
N ILE A 3 -12.55 30.23 0.21
CA ILE A 3 -12.00 30.00 -1.13
C ILE A 3 -13.01 29.27 -2.01
N LYS A 4 -13.15 29.73 -3.26
CA LYS A 4 -13.98 29.10 -4.29
C LYS A 4 -13.12 28.64 -5.46
N PHE A 5 -13.41 27.47 -6.00
CA PHE A 5 -12.70 26.93 -7.15
C PHE A 5 -13.54 25.91 -7.91
N LYS A 6 -13.12 25.62 -9.15
CA LYS A 6 -13.69 24.53 -9.95
C LYS A 6 -12.76 23.31 -9.89
N ALA A 7 -13.35 22.13 -9.87
CA ALA A 7 -12.65 20.86 -9.97
C ALA A 7 -13.51 19.83 -10.71
N PHE A 8 -12.89 18.72 -11.09
CA PHE A 8 -13.56 17.62 -11.77
C PHE A 8 -13.89 16.48 -10.80
N ASP A 9 -15.18 16.17 -10.71
CA ASP A 9 -15.72 15.05 -9.96
C ASP A 9 -15.71 13.78 -10.83
N TYR A 10 -14.97 12.75 -10.43
CA TYR A 10 -14.97 11.46 -11.12
C TYR A 10 -16.24 10.67 -10.79
N THR A 11 -16.84 10.02 -11.78
CA THR A 11 -18.16 9.37 -11.65
C THR A 11 -18.09 7.85 -11.66
N LYS A 12 -19.22 7.19 -11.34
CA LYS A 12 -19.34 5.73 -11.41
C LYS A 12 -19.25 5.22 -12.86
N GLU A 13 -19.63 6.05 -13.81
CA GLU A 13 -19.57 5.80 -15.25
C GLU A 13 -18.12 5.85 -15.77
N GLY A 14 -17.18 6.38 -14.98
CA GLY A 14 -15.79 6.55 -15.35
C GLY A 14 -15.52 7.83 -16.15
N THR A 15 -16.36 8.85 -15.94
CA THR A 15 -16.27 10.17 -16.58
C THR A 15 -16.01 11.26 -15.53
N PHE A 16 -15.88 12.52 -15.99
CA PHE A 16 -15.62 13.67 -15.12
C PHE A 16 -16.68 14.75 -15.28
N LEU A 17 -17.27 15.18 -14.17
CA LEU A 17 -18.24 16.27 -14.08
C LEU A 17 -17.58 17.54 -13.54
N ASP A 18 -17.90 18.68 -14.15
CA ASP A 18 -17.53 19.99 -13.61
C ASP A 18 -18.29 20.26 -12.32
N SER A 19 -17.58 20.63 -11.26
CA SER A 19 -18.17 21.02 -9.99
C SER A 19 -17.49 22.26 -9.42
N GLU A 20 -18.28 23.11 -8.78
CA GLU A 20 -17.81 24.25 -8.00
C GLU A 20 -17.72 23.84 -6.53
N TYR A 21 -16.59 24.16 -5.90
CA TYR A 21 -16.37 23.94 -4.48
C TYR A 21 -16.13 25.26 -3.77
N GLU A 22 -16.59 25.31 -2.52
CA GLU A 22 -16.27 26.37 -1.58
C GLU A 22 -15.74 25.76 -0.29
N PHE A 23 -14.56 26.19 0.16
CA PHE A 23 -14.09 25.90 1.51
C PHE A 23 -14.18 27.17 2.36
N SER A 24 -14.81 27.06 3.52
CA SER A 24 -14.99 28.14 4.47
C SER A 24 -14.57 27.66 5.86
N GLY A 25 -13.55 28.30 6.45
CA GLY A 25 -13.01 27.87 7.75
C GLY A 25 -11.53 28.18 7.93
N ASP A 26 -10.92 27.50 8.90
CA ASP A 26 -9.48 27.53 9.16
C ASP A 26 -9.04 26.30 9.97
N LYS A 27 -7.73 26.17 10.20
CA LYS A 27 -7.17 25.02 10.93
C LYS A 27 -7.69 24.90 12.37
N GLN A 28 -7.98 26.01 13.05
CA GLN A 28 -8.31 26.02 14.46
C GLN A 28 -9.78 25.70 14.70
N LEU A 29 -10.66 26.23 13.85
CA LEU A 29 -12.11 26.08 13.96
C LEU A 29 -12.66 24.90 13.13
N GLY A 30 -11.89 24.42 12.15
CA GLY A 30 -12.33 23.42 11.18
C GLY A 30 -12.86 24.06 9.89
N TRP A 31 -13.38 23.21 9.01
CA TRP A 31 -13.76 23.58 7.64
C TRP A 31 -15.15 23.11 7.28
N GLU A 32 -15.93 24.02 6.69
CA GLU A 32 -17.17 23.72 5.98
C GLU A 32 -16.89 23.70 4.48
N ILE A 33 -17.29 22.61 3.83
CA ILE A 33 -17.08 22.38 2.40
C ILE A 33 -18.44 22.30 1.74
N ALA A 34 -18.68 23.16 0.75
CA ALA A 34 -19.84 23.09 -0.12
C ALA A 34 -19.44 22.63 -1.52
N ARG A 35 -20.30 21.84 -2.16
CA ARG A 35 -20.22 21.44 -3.57
C ARG A 35 -21.47 21.90 -4.29
N ASN A 36 -21.32 22.68 -5.36
CA ASN A 36 -22.42 23.25 -6.14
C ASN A 36 -23.45 23.97 -5.25
N ASN A 37 -22.95 24.82 -4.34
CA ASN A 37 -23.72 25.58 -3.34
C ASN A 37 -24.53 24.73 -2.33
N LYS A 38 -24.23 23.43 -2.20
CA LYS A 38 -24.85 22.55 -1.19
C LYS A 38 -23.80 22.05 -0.20
N PRO A 39 -24.14 21.84 1.08
CA PRO A 39 -23.24 21.22 2.04
C PRO A 39 -22.72 19.87 1.51
N TYR A 40 -21.41 19.65 1.60
CA TYR A 40 -20.76 18.45 1.10
C TYR A 40 -20.02 17.69 2.21
N LEU A 41 -19.14 18.36 2.94
CA LEU A 41 -18.34 17.76 4.01
C LEU A 41 -18.06 18.80 5.10
N LYS A 42 -18.02 18.37 6.35
CA LYS A 42 -17.55 19.17 7.47
C LYS A 42 -16.34 18.48 8.07
N LEU A 43 -15.25 19.21 8.22
CA LEU A 43 -14.02 18.75 8.84
C LEU A 43 -13.79 19.48 10.15
N GLU A 44 -13.37 18.73 11.17
CA GLU A 44 -12.99 19.29 12.47
C GLU A 44 -11.68 20.10 12.37
N LYS A 45 -11.15 20.55 13.52
CA LYS A 45 -9.82 21.20 13.60
C LYS A 45 -8.69 20.29 13.10
N GLY A 46 -7.56 20.89 12.75
CA GLY A 46 -6.32 20.16 12.42
C GLY A 46 -6.05 19.93 10.93
N TYR A 47 -6.79 20.60 10.04
CA TYR A 47 -6.58 20.55 8.59
C TYR A 47 -5.95 21.84 8.05
N GLU A 48 -4.91 21.67 7.24
CA GLU A 48 -4.21 22.73 6.52
C GLU A 48 -4.78 22.86 5.10
N LEU A 49 -5.02 24.10 4.66
CA LEU A 49 -5.34 24.39 3.25
C LEU A 49 -4.04 24.52 2.45
N LEU A 50 -3.89 23.68 1.42
CA LEU A 50 -2.76 23.73 0.50
C LEU A 50 -3.24 23.95 -0.94
N LYS A 51 -2.39 24.61 -1.74
CA LYS A 51 -2.55 24.71 -3.20
C LYS A 51 -1.84 23.53 -3.85
N THR A 52 -2.53 22.73 -4.63
CA THR A 52 -1.91 21.62 -5.37
C THR A 52 -0.96 22.17 -6.43
N ARG A 53 0.20 21.52 -6.59
CA ARG A 53 1.21 21.82 -7.62
C ARG A 53 1.24 20.72 -8.68
N LEU A 54 1.44 19.49 -8.24
CA LEU A 54 1.49 18.30 -9.07
C LEU A 54 0.64 17.19 -8.44
N CYS A 55 -0.04 16.40 -9.26
CA CYS A 55 -0.66 15.16 -8.83
C CYS A 55 -0.41 14.06 -9.85
N GLY A 56 0.19 12.94 -9.43
CA GLY A 56 0.32 11.76 -10.27
C GLY A 56 -1.01 11.04 -10.46
N ILE A 57 -1.18 10.35 -11.60
CA ILE A 57 -2.28 9.42 -11.84
C ILE A 57 -1.84 7.99 -11.48
N CYS A 58 -2.46 7.43 -10.46
CA CYS A 58 -2.22 6.07 -9.98
C CYS A 58 -3.13 5.06 -10.69
N SER A 59 -2.76 3.77 -10.65
CA SER A 59 -3.65 2.69 -11.11
C SER A 59 -4.93 2.63 -10.28
N THR A 60 -4.87 2.99 -8.99
CA THR A 60 -6.04 3.07 -8.10
C THR A 60 -7.06 4.10 -8.61
N ASP A 61 -6.60 5.23 -9.17
CA ASP A 61 -7.49 6.24 -9.76
C ASP A 61 -8.24 5.65 -10.96
N LEU A 62 -7.54 4.95 -11.85
CA LEU A 62 -8.15 4.28 -13.01
C LEU A 62 -9.17 3.19 -12.61
N SER A 63 -8.94 2.53 -11.49
CA SER A 63 -9.82 1.50 -10.94
C SER A 63 -10.87 2.06 -9.97
N ARG A 64 -10.92 3.38 -9.75
CA ARG A 64 -11.69 3.99 -8.65
C ARG A 64 -13.18 3.65 -8.64
N ARG A 65 -13.80 3.43 -9.80
CA ARG A 65 -15.22 3.06 -9.93
C ARG A 65 -15.55 1.66 -9.40
N PHE A 66 -14.53 0.81 -9.20
CA PHE A 66 -14.67 -0.55 -8.68
C PHE A 66 -14.36 -0.65 -7.18
N LEU A 67 -13.96 0.45 -6.54
CA LEU A 67 -13.68 0.49 -5.11
C LEU A 67 -14.97 0.79 -4.31
N PRO A 68 -15.09 0.32 -3.06
CA PRO A 68 -16.31 0.43 -2.26
C PRO A 68 -16.53 1.84 -1.66
N PHE A 69 -16.01 2.89 -2.30
CA PHE A 69 -16.07 4.28 -1.81
C PHE A 69 -16.98 5.12 -2.70
N ALA A 70 -17.73 6.05 -2.09
CA ALA A 70 -18.75 6.84 -2.77
C ALA A 70 -18.19 7.66 -3.95
N LEU A 71 -19.00 7.80 -5.00
CA LEU A 71 -18.78 8.66 -6.16
C LEU A 71 -20.10 9.39 -6.47
N PRO A 72 -20.08 10.63 -7.00
CA PRO A 72 -18.89 11.31 -7.54
C PRO A 72 -18.01 12.02 -6.50
N GLN A 73 -16.70 12.08 -6.77
CA GLN A 73 -15.68 12.72 -5.93
C GLN A 73 -14.47 13.19 -6.77
N VAL A 74 -13.79 14.25 -6.35
CA VAL A 74 -12.43 14.59 -6.83
C VAL A 74 -11.43 13.52 -6.37
N ILE A 75 -10.70 12.93 -7.31
CA ILE A 75 -9.73 11.84 -7.08
C ILE A 75 -8.27 12.34 -7.21
N GLY A 76 -7.29 11.44 -7.09
CA GLY A 76 -5.86 11.74 -7.15
C GLY A 76 -5.21 11.86 -5.76
N HIS A 77 -4.16 11.09 -5.51
CA HIS A 77 -3.57 10.93 -4.17
C HIS A 77 -2.03 10.92 -4.15
N GLU A 78 -1.39 11.22 -5.28
CA GLU A 78 0.07 11.29 -5.39
C GLU A 78 0.48 12.75 -5.50
N VAL A 79 0.40 13.48 -4.39
CA VAL A 79 0.31 14.95 -4.43
C VAL A 79 1.57 15.65 -3.95
N VAL A 80 2.01 16.64 -4.73
CA VAL A 80 2.85 17.76 -4.28
C VAL A 80 1.98 19.00 -4.16
N ALA A 81 2.05 19.64 -3.00
CA ALA A 81 1.27 20.84 -2.70
C ALA A 81 2.14 21.92 -2.06
N GLU A 82 1.63 23.14 -2.03
CA GLU A 82 2.30 24.32 -1.53
C GLU A 82 1.41 25.06 -0.53
N SER A 83 2.01 25.52 0.57
CA SER A 83 1.33 26.36 1.55
C SER A 83 1.01 27.73 0.95
N ILE A 84 -0.20 28.22 1.23
CA ILE A 84 -0.66 29.51 0.74
C ILE A 84 0.11 30.66 1.42
N ALA A 85 0.48 30.48 2.70
CA ALA A 85 1.06 31.53 3.54
C ALA A 85 2.55 31.77 3.25
N ASP A 86 3.35 30.71 3.20
CA ASP A 86 4.82 30.79 3.16
C ASP A 86 5.45 30.15 1.91
N LYS A 87 4.63 29.64 0.99
CA LYS A 87 5.06 28.98 -0.25
C LYS A 87 5.95 27.74 -0.03
N LYS A 88 5.95 27.20 1.18
CA LYS A 88 6.66 25.95 1.48
C LYS A 88 5.96 24.79 0.76
N LYS A 89 6.75 23.87 0.21
CA LYS A 89 6.27 22.73 -0.58
C LYS A 89 6.28 21.45 0.24
N TYR A 90 5.29 20.61 -0.01
CA TYR A 90 5.02 19.39 0.73
C TYR A 90 4.68 18.25 -0.22
N VAL A 91 5.09 17.04 0.13
CA VAL A 91 4.39 15.82 -0.30
C VAL A 91 3.27 15.57 0.70
N VAL A 92 2.13 15.09 0.23
CA VAL A 92 0.96 14.87 1.07
C VAL A 92 0.75 13.38 1.37
N GLU A 93 0.91 13.00 2.63
CA GLU A 93 0.46 11.69 3.14
C GLU A 93 -1.08 11.62 3.12
N ILE A 94 -1.62 10.50 2.65
CA ILE A 94 -3.00 10.45 2.17
C ILE A 94 -4.03 10.16 3.26
N ASN A 95 -3.58 9.64 4.41
CA ASN A 95 -4.47 9.17 5.46
C ASN A 95 -4.90 10.31 6.40
N ASP A 96 -6.18 10.29 6.77
CA ASP A 96 -6.74 11.15 7.80
C ASP A 96 -7.22 10.35 9.01
N THR A 97 -6.49 10.50 10.11
CA THR A 97 -6.75 9.90 11.42
C THR A 97 -6.37 10.87 12.53
N SER A 98 -6.70 10.49 13.76
CA SER A 98 -6.36 11.28 14.95
C SER A 98 -4.87 11.61 15.03
N TYR A 99 -4.01 10.65 14.64
CA TYR A 99 -2.57 10.85 14.55
C TYR A 99 -2.20 11.96 13.57
N TYR A 100 -2.72 11.91 12.34
CA TYR A 100 -2.36 12.83 11.27
C TYR A 100 -2.93 14.24 11.46
N ARG A 101 -4.11 14.35 12.07
CA ARG A 101 -4.69 15.64 12.48
C ARG A 101 -4.02 16.24 13.71
N ASN A 102 -3.21 15.44 14.42
CA ASN A 102 -2.61 15.79 15.70
C ASN A 102 -3.67 16.11 16.77
N ASP A 103 -4.65 15.23 16.87
CA ASP A 103 -5.66 15.28 17.92
C ASP A 103 -4.98 15.05 19.29
N GLU A 104 -5.51 15.68 20.34
CA GLU A 104 -5.00 15.53 21.71
C GLU A 104 -5.12 14.10 22.22
N LYS A 105 -6.19 13.41 21.82
CA LYS A 105 -6.44 12.00 22.11
C LYS A 105 -6.37 11.20 20.82
N LEU A 106 -5.49 10.20 20.82
CA LEU A 106 -5.35 9.29 19.69
C LEU A 106 -6.40 8.17 19.77
N ASP A 107 -6.75 7.62 18.62
CA ASP A 107 -7.52 6.38 18.54
C ASP A 107 -6.63 5.17 18.84
N ILE A 108 -7.25 4.06 19.25
CA ILE A 108 -6.52 2.88 19.72
C ILE A 108 -5.59 2.26 18.66
N PHE A 109 -5.88 2.40 17.36
CA PHE A 109 -4.98 1.93 16.31
C PHE A 109 -3.75 2.84 16.21
N SER A 110 -3.96 4.16 16.26
CA SER A 110 -2.88 5.15 16.30
C SER A 110 -1.97 4.98 17.53
N GLU A 111 -2.54 4.76 18.71
CA GLU A 111 -1.77 4.47 19.95
C GLU A 111 -0.92 3.20 19.83
N ASN A 112 -1.36 2.23 19.01
CA ASN A 112 -0.67 0.98 18.73
C ASN A 112 0.26 1.05 17.49
N GLY A 113 0.56 2.24 16.97
CA GLY A 113 1.46 2.43 15.83
C GLY A 113 0.87 2.04 14.47
N LEU A 114 -0.46 1.97 14.37
CA LEU A 114 -1.21 1.59 13.18
C LEU A 114 -2.16 2.70 12.67
N PRO A 115 -1.75 3.98 12.60
CA PRO A 115 -2.65 5.06 12.18
C PRO A 115 -3.17 4.85 10.75
N THR A 116 -2.42 4.22 9.86
CA THR A 116 -2.88 3.93 8.49
C THR A 116 -3.91 2.81 8.41
N HIS A 117 -4.27 2.18 9.54
CA HIS A 117 -5.23 1.07 9.65
C HIS A 117 -6.42 1.39 10.55
N THR A 118 -6.53 2.62 11.08
CA THR A 118 -7.69 3.06 11.86
C THR A 118 -8.98 2.84 11.07
N PRO A 119 -9.99 2.13 11.65
CA PRO A 119 -11.31 1.98 11.05
C PRO A 119 -11.98 3.35 10.83
N GLY A 120 -12.64 3.52 9.70
CA GLY A 120 -13.35 4.78 9.37
C GLY A 120 -12.43 5.96 9.01
N ARG A 121 -11.11 5.75 8.86
CA ARG A 121 -10.20 6.77 8.33
C ARG A 121 -10.70 7.31 6.99
N MET A 122 -10.48 8.60 6.74
CA MET A 122 -10.64 9.16 5.40
C MET A 122 -9.33 9.05 4.64
N VAL A 123 -9.41 9.07 3.31
CA VAL A 123 -8.23 8.96 2.44
C VAL A 123 -8.34 9.96 1.31
N LEU A 124 -7.36 10.87 1.24
CA LEU A 124 -7.25 11.89 0.20
C LEU A 124 -7.39 11.27 -1.19
N GLY A 125 -8.33 11.78 -1.99
CA GLY A 125 -8.54 11.34 -3.38
C GLY A 125 -9.10 9.93 -3.55
N ILE A 126 -9.45 9.24 -2.44
CA ILE A 126 -9.99 7.87 -2.47
C ILE A 126 -11.31 7.80 -1.69
N ASP A 127 -11.32 8.16 -0.40
CA ASP A 127 -12.48 8.06 0.50
C ASP A 127 -12.76 9.38 1.23
N ARG A 128 -13.88 10.03 0.88
CA ARG A 128 -14.45 11.28 1.43
C ARG A 128 -13.62 12.56 1.23
N LEU A 129 -12.30 12.51 1.38
CA LEU A 129 -11.44 13.68 1.21
C LEU A 129 -11.15 13.95 -0.28
N LEU A 130 -11.27 15.22 -0.68
CA LEU A 130 -11.00 15.67 -2.05
C LEU A 130 -9.54 15.41 -2.43
N GLY A 131 -9.32 14.85 -3.62
CA GLY A 131 -8.00 14.52 -4.14
C GLY A 131 -7.23 15.67 -4.79
N GLY A 132 -5.99 15.39 -5.13
CA GLY A 132 -5.02 16.31 -5.73
C GLY A 132 -5.29 16.71 -7.18
N PHE A 133 -6.31 16.17 -7.85
CA PHE A 133 -6.77 16.76 -9.12
C PHE A 133 -7.62 18.02 -8.90
N SER A 134 -7.84 18.43 -7.65
CA SER A 134 -8.33 19.76 -7.29
C SER A 134 -7.17 20.76 -7.16
N PRO A 135 -7.34 22.05 -7.55
CA PRO A 135 -6.35 23.09 -7.30
C PRO A 135 -6.09 23.37 -5.82
N TYR A 136 -7.04 23.04 -4.94
CA TYR A 136 -6.91 23.21 -3.49
C TYR A 136 -7.36 21.95 -2.76
N ILE A 137 -6.62 21.61 -1.70
CA ILE A 137 -6.89 20.43 -0.86
C ILE A 137 -6.81 20.80 0.62
N LEU A 138 -7.59 20.08 1.42
CA LEU A 138 -7.54 20.12 2.87
C LEU A 138 -6.90 18.83 3.36
N VAL A 139 -5.79 18.94 4.07
CA VAL A 139 -5.00 17.80 4.53
C VAL A 139 -4.77 17.89 6.03
N PRO A 140 -4.76 16.76 6.77
CA PRO A 140 -4.34 16.79 8.16
C PRO A 140 -2.96 17.40 8.32
N GLN A 141 -2.72 18.15 9.40
CA GLN A 141 -1.49 18.93 9.53
C GLN A 141 -0.19 18.12 9.48
N LYS A 142 -0.15 16.90 10.02
CA LYS A 142 1.04 16.02 9.92
C LYS A 142 1.15 15.33 8.57
N SER A 143 0.10 15.37 7.75
CA SER A 143 0.15 14.82 6.41
C SER A 143 0.92 15.69 5.42
N ALA A 144 1.11 16.97 5.73
CA ALA A 144 1.93 17.88 4.93
C ALA A 144 3.43 17.67 5.28
N ILE A 145 4.11 16.80 4.54
CA ILE A 145 5.51 16.44 4.79
C ILE A 145 6.44 17.33 3.95
N PRO A 146 7.31 18.17 4.57
CA PRO A 146 8.15 19.11 3.84
C PRO A 146 9.04 18.47 2.77
N ILE A 147 9.10 19.11 1.60
CA ILE A 147 10.06 18.75 0.55
C ILE A 147 11.36 19.51 0.79
N GLU A 148 12.45 18.77 1.00
CA GLU A 148 13.79 19.34 1.15
C GLU A 148 14.80 18.65 0.25
N GLY A 149 15.47 19.41 -0.62
CA GLY A 149 16.56 18.90 -1.45
C GLY A 149 16.12 17.94 -2.57
N LEU A 150 14.83 17.94 -2.93
CA LEU A 150 14.29 17.16 -4.06
C LEU A 150 13.49 18.07 -4.99
N SER A 151 13.50 17.74 -6.29
CA SER A 151 12.64 18.40 -7.27
C SER A 151 11.17 18.02 -7.04
N GLU A 152 10.22 18.88 -7.43
CA GLU A 152 8.78 18.56 -7.37
C GLU A 152 8.45 17.32 -8.21
N TYR A 153 9.16 17.10 -9.32
CA TYR A 153 9.01 15.93 -10.19
C TYR A 153 9.47 14.63 -9.53
N THR A 154 10.50 14.67 -8.69
CA THR A 154 10.85 13.50 -7.87
C THR A 154 9.86 13.36 -6.72
N ALA A 155 9.46 14.48 -6.10
CA ALA A 155 8.57 14.50 -4.95
C ALA A 155 7.17 13.93 -5.25
N VAL A 156 6.61 14.15 -6.44
CA VAL A 156 5.31 13.59 -6.84
C VAL A 156 5.32 12.06 -6.92
N LEU A 157 6.50 11.43 -6.95
CA LEU A 157 6.67 9.98 -6.94
C LEU A 157 6.84 9.41 -5.53
N ILE A 158 6.81 10.24 -4.47
CA ILE A 158 7.11 9.80 -3.10
C ILE A 158 6.06 8.84 -2.56
N GLU A 159 4.76 9.06 -2.77
CA GLU A 159 3.73 8.10 -2.34
C GLU A 159 3.96 6.70 -2.91
N PRO A 160 4.07 6.51 -4.25
CA PRO A 160 4.24 5.18 -4.80
C PRO A 160 5.65 4.62 -4.55
N PHE A 161 6.67 5.47 -4.42
CA PHE A 161 8.01 5.03 -4.04
C PHE A 161 8.07 4.59 -2.57
N ALA A 162 7.36 5.25 -1.67
CA ALA A 162 7.25 4.83 -0.27
C ALA A 162 6.59 3.45 -0.17
N ALA A 163 5.49 3.22 -0.90
CA ALA A 163 4.85 1.91 -0.99
C ALA A 163 5.79 0.80 -1.52
N ALA A 164 6.67 1.15 -2.47
CA ALA A 164 7.70 0.25 -3.00
C ALA A 164 8.85 0.00 -2.01
N LEU A 165 9.32 1.04 -1.33
CA LEU A 165 10.33 0.94 -0.28
C LEU A 165 9.83 0.11 0.90
N GLN A 166 8.55 0.24 1.27
CA GLN A 166 7.97 -0.57 2.33
C GLN A 166 8.05 -2.06 2.01
N ALA A 167 7.86 -2.44 0.74
CA ALA A 167 8.04 -3.83 0.31
C ALA A 167 9.45 -4.34 0.61
N VAL A 168 10.47 -3.54 0.27
CA VAL A 168 11.88 -3.85 0.52
C VAL A 168 12.17 -3.88 2.02
N LEU A 169 11.63 -2.96 2.83
CA LEU A 169 11.88 -2.92 4.26
C LEU A 169 11.19 -4.07 5.02
N SER A 170 10.02 -4.51 4.57
CA SER A 170 9.27 -5.64 5.14
C SER A 170 9.85 -6.99 4.73
N SER A 171 10.53 -7.04 3.58
CA SER A 171 11.19 -8.20 2.99
C SER A 171 12.61 -7.85 2.54
N PRO A 172 13.54 -7.55 3.47
CA PRO A 172 14.85 -7.03 3.11
C PRO A 172 15.76 -8.11 2.50
N PRO A 173 16.39 -7.85 1.33
CA PRO A 173 17.42 -8.73 0.81
C PRO A 173 18.61 -8.85 1.76
N LYS A 174 19.21 -10.03 1.82
CA LYS A 174 20.43 -10.34 2.56
C LYS A 174 21.66 -10.29 1.65
N GLU A 175 22.83 -10.33 2.26
CA GLU A 175 24.10 -10.46 1.54
C GLU A 175 24.10 -11.74 0.70
N GLY A 176 24.41 -11.63 -0.60
CA GLY A 176 24.46 -12.72 -1.55
C GLY A 176 23.13 -13.09 -2.22
N ASP A 177 22.00 -12.55 -1.77
CA ASP A 177 20.68 -12.90 -2.32
C ASP A 177 20.58 -12.58 -3.82
N SER A 178 19.77 -13.36 -4.52
CA SER A 178 19.24 -13.01 -5.83
C SER A 178 17.75 -12.71 -5.69
N VAL A 179 17.35 -11.47 -5.98
CA VAL A 179 15.96 -11.02 -5.85
C VAL A 179 15.37 -10.65 -7.20
N ALA A 180 14.09 -10.94 -7.40
CA ALA A 180 13.38 -10.63 -8.64
C ALA A 180 12.19 -9.71 -8.41
N VAL A 181 12.00 -8.76 -9.33
CA VAL A 181 10.79 -7.95 -9.43
C VAL A 181 9.98 -8.46 -10.63
N LEU A 182 8.85 -9.10 -10.34
CA LEU A 182 7.96 -9.63 -11.35
C LEU A 182 6.89 -8.59 -11.72
N GLY A 183 6.85 -8.23 -13.01
CA GLY A 183 5.92 -7.22 -13.54
C GLY A 183 6.32 -5.76 -13.27
N PRO A 184 7.55 -5.31 -13.60
CA PRO A 184 8.03 -3.97 -13.31
C PRO A 184 7.37 -2.88 -14.19
N ARG A 185 6.09 -2.59 -13.92
CA ARG A 185 5.35 -1.45 -14.50
C ARG A 185 5.51 -0.24 -13.58
N LYS A 186 4.43 0.52 -13.35
CA LYS A 186 4.44 1.75 -12.53
C LYS A 186 5.08 1.52 -11.15
N LEU A 187 4.48 0.64 -10.34
CA LEU A 187 4.98 0.32 -8.99
C LEU A 187 6.26 -0.51 -9.04
N GLY A 188 6.33 -1.54 -9.90
CA GLY A 188 7.49 -2.44 -9.89
C GLY A 188 8.79 -1.78 -10.37
N THR A 189 8.74 -0.78 -11.26
CA THR A 189 9.94 0.02 -11.60
C THR A 189 10.42 0.84 -10.40
N LEU A 190 9.49 1.41 -9.62
CA LEU A 190 9.82 2.09 -8.35
C LEU A 190 10.37 1.10 -7.30
N LEU A 191 9.92 -0.16 -7.33
CA LEU A 191 10.46 -1.21 -6.47
C LEU A 191 11.89 -1.62 -6.86
N VAL A 192 12.22 -1.66 -8.15
CA VAL A 192 13.62 -1.76 -8.60
C VAL A 192 14.45 -0.58 -8.06
N ALA A 193 13.95 0.66 -8.16
CA ALA A 193 14.63 1.83 -7.63
C ALA A 193 14.81 1.78 -6.10
N ALA A 194 13.80 1.28 -5.37
CA ALA A 194 13.86 1.08 -3.92
C ALA A 194 14.89 0.02 -3.54
N LEU A 195 14.95 -1.10 -4.27
CA LEU A 195 15.98 -2.12 -4.09
C LEU A 195 17.38 -1.57 -4.35
N VAL A 196 17.59 -0.81 -5.44
CA VAL A 196 18.89 -0.18 -5.70
C VAL A 196 19.26 0.80 -4.59
N SER A 197 18.30 1.60 -4.13
CA SER A 197 18.52 2.59 -3.06
C SER A 197 18.83 1.93 -1.71
N TYR A 198 18.15 0.83 -1.38
CA TYR A 198 18.42 0.02 -0.19
C TYR A 198 19.79 -0.67 -0.25
N ARG A 199 20.17 -1.18 -1.42
CA ARG A 199 21.49 -1.76 -1.68
C ARG A 199 22.59 -0.74 -1.38
N ASN A 200 22.45 0.46 -1.92
CA ASN A 200 23.41 1.55 -1.75
C ASN A 200 23.48 2.06 -0.30
N SER A 201 22.33 2.19 0.38
CA SER A 201 22.28 2.72 1.74
C SER A 201 22.80 1.75 2.80
N THR A 202 22.68 0.44 2.56
CA THR A 202 23.10 -0.60 3.51
C THR A 202 24.46 -1.21 3.19
N GLY A 203 24.98 -1.01 1.98
CA GLY A 203 26.22 -1.62 1.51
C GLY A 203 26.13 -3.11 1.24
N LYS A 204 24.95 -3.73 1.40
CA LYS A 204 24.74 -5.16 1.12
C LYS A 204 24.94 -5.45 -0.37
N LYS A 205 25.52 -6.58 -0.72
CA LYS A 205 25.69 -7.01 -2.10
C LYS A 205 24.70 -8.12 -2.42
N TYR A 206 23.71 -7.80 -3.24
CA TYR A 206 22.74 -8.74 -3.80
C TYR A 206 22.41 -8.36 -5.24
N LYS A 207 21.88 -9.33 -6.00
CA LYS A 207 21.54 -9.19 -7.42
C LYS A 207 20.07 -8.87 -7.58
N ILE A 208 19.75 -7.91 -8.44
CA ILE A 208 18.39 -7.45 -8.76
C ILE A 208 18.04 -7.85 -10.18
N TYR A 209 17.03 -8.71 -10.31
CA TYR A 209 16.46 -9.16 -11.57
C TYR A 209 15.12 -8.46 -11.82
N SER A 210 14.90 -8.01 -13.06
CA SER A 210 13.61 -7.54 -13.52
C SER A 210 13.00 -8.56 -14.47
N ILE A 211 11.73 -8.93 -14.28
CA ILE A 211 11.06 -9.97 -15.08
C ILE A 211 9.79 -9.39 -15.71
N ALA A 212 9.74 -9.32 -17.04
CA ALA A 212 8.64 -8.68 -17.76
C ALA A 212 8.37 -9.34 -19.12
N LYS A 213 7.16 -9.12 -19.67
CA LYS A 213 6.83 -9.50 -21.06
C LYS A 213 7.33 -8.52 -22.11
N ASN A 214 7.56 -7.26 -21.72
CA ASN A 214 7.92 -6.19 -22.64
C ASN A 214 9.41 -5.82 -22.48
N PRO A 215 10.26 -6.06 -23.50
CA PRO A 215 11.68 -5.73 -23.44
C PRO A 215 11.97 -4.26 -23.10
N LYS A 216 11.11 -3.32 -23.51
CA LYS A 216 11.28 -1.89 -23.17
C LYS A 216 11.19 -1.61 -21.68
N LEU A 217 10.41 -2.40 -20.93
CA LEU A 217 10.35 -2.28 -19.46
C LEU A 217 11.63 -2.81 -18.80
N LEU A 218 12.25 -3.84 -19.39
CA LEU A 218 13.54 -4.37 -18.91
C LEU A 218 14.67 -3.36 -19.18
N GLU A 219 14.66 -2.70 -20.34
CA GLU A 219 15.57 -1.60 -20.65
C GLU A 219 15.43 -0.44 -19.65
N LEU A 220 14.20 0.00 -19.37
CA LEU A 220 13.93 0.99 -18.33
C LEU A 220 14.46 0.54 -16.95
N CYS A 221 14.22 -0.72 -16.56
CA CYS A 221 14.73 -1.24 -15.28
C CYS A 221 16.26 -1.26 -15.23
N SER A 222 16.92 -1.57 -16.34
CA SER A 222 18.38 -1.50 -16.47
C SER A 222 18.88 -0.05 -16.29
N GLN A 223 18.21 0.92 -16.91
CA GLN A 223 18.52 2.34 -16.73
C GLN A 223 18.34 2.80 -15.27
N ILE A 224 17.35 2.29 -14.55
CA ILE A 224 17.18 2.53 -13.11
C ILE A 224 18.33 1.89 -12.32
N GLY A 225 18.64 0.62 -12.58
CA GLY A 225 19.80 -0.08 -12.03
C GLY A 225 19.58 -1.54 -11.67
N SER A 226 18.59 -2.23 -12.24
CA SER A 226 18.52 -3.69 -12.16
C SER A 226 19.75 -4.31 -12.83
N ASP A 227 20.34 -5.34 -12.24
CA ASP A 227 21.55 -5.97 -12.78
C ASP A 227 21.23 -6.87 -13.98
N PHE A 228 20.03 -7.45 -14.02
CA PHE A 228 19.61 -8.35 -15.09
C PHE A 228 18.13 -8.13 -15.47
N GLY A 229 17.82 -8.35 -16.75
CA GLY A 229 16.46 -8.43 -17.27
C GLY A 229 16.18 -9.82 -17.81
N ILE A 230 15.01 -10.38 -17.50
CA ILE A 230 14.54 -11.66 -18.00
C ILE A 230 13.19 -11.47 -18.67
N GLU A 231 13.08 -11.95 -19.91
CA GLU A 231 11.80 -12.02 -20.59
C GLU A 231 10.96 -13.15 -20.00
N LEU A 232 9.78 -12.82 -19.48
CA LEU A 232 8.87 -13.79 -18.84
C LEU A 232 8.55 -15.00 -19.76
N PRO A 233 8.37 -14.85 -21.08
CA PRO A 233 8.21 -16.00 -21.98
C PRO A 233 9.33 -17.04 -21.91
N GLU A 234 10.58 -16.66 -21.59
CA GLU A 234 11.69 -17.63 -21.46
C GLU A 234 11.54 -18.51 -20.21
N ILE A 235 10.94 -17.97 -19.15
CA ILE A 235 10.57 -18.73 -17.95
C ILE A 235 9.36 -19.61 -18.25
N GLU A 236 8.32 -19.03 -18.88
CA GLU A 236 7.09 -19.76 -19.24
C GLU A 236 7.39 -20.95 -20.18
N SER A 237 8.39 -20.83 -21.07
CA SER A 237 8.80 -21.89 -21.99
C SER A 237 9.81 -22.89 -21.39
N GLY A 238 10.25 -22.70 -20.14
CA GLY A 238 11.28 -23.53 -19.49
C GLY A 238 12.70 -23.35 -20.05
N LYS A 239 12.94 -22.34 -20.89
CA LYS A 239 14.29 -21.97 -21.37
C LYS A 239 15.14 -21.45 -20.21
N ARG A 240 14.50 -20.88 -19.19
CA ARG A 240 15.07 -20.36 -17.96
C ARG A 240 14.35 -20.93 -16.74
N ASN A 241 15.12 -21.44 -15.77
CA ASN A 241 14.62 -22.12 -14.57
C ASN A 241 15.23 -21.51 -13.28
N GLU A 242 15.66 -20.25 -13.33
CA GLU A 242 16.19 -19.56 -12.18
C GLU A 242 15.15 -19.46 -11.06
N GLN A 243 15.64 -19.58 -9.84
CA GLN A 243 14.87 -19.33 -8.63
C GLN A 243 15.57 -18.24 -7.82
N PHE A 244 14.77 -17.42 -7.14
CA PHE A 244 15.19 -16.23 -6.43
C PHE A 244 14.91 -16.38 -4.93
N ASP A 245 15.77 -15.83 -4.08
CA ASP A 245 15.59 -15.86 -2.64
C ASP A 245 14.34 -15.08 -2.22
N ILE A 246 14.07 -13.97 -2.93
CA ILE A 246 12.87 -13.15 -2.79
C ILE A 246 12.31 -12.81 -4.18
N VAL A 247 11.00 -13.00 -4.35
CA VAL A 247 10.26 -12.49 -5.51
C VAL A 247 9.26 -11.44 -5.05
N TYR A 248 9.40 -10.21 -5.56
CA TYR A 248 8.42 -9.14 -5.36
C TYR A 248 7.39 -9.20 -6.49
N ASP A 249 6.16 -9.61 -6.17
CA ASP A 249 5.06 -9.66 -7.12
C ASP A 249 4.38 -8.29 -7.22
N THR A 250 4.50 -7.67 -8.40
CA THR A 250 3.88 -6.39 -8.76
C THR A 250 3.02 -6.50 -10.03
N THR A 251 2.64 -7.72 -10.41
CA THR A 251 1.94 -8.01 -11.67
C THR A 251 0.49 -7.54 -11.70
N GLY A 252 -0.17 -7.52 -10.54
CA GLY A 252 -1.62 -7.28 -10.45
C GLY A 252 -2.46 -8.43 -11.00
N SER A 253 -1.92 -9.65 -11.17
CA SER A 253 -2.66 -10.78 -11.76
C SER A 253 -2.46 -12.10 -11.03
N SER A 254 -3.51 -12.93 -10.99
CA SER A 254 -3.49 -14.25 -10.34
C SER A 254 -2.40 -15.17 -10.88
N SER A 255 -2.25 -15.23 -12.22
CA SER A 255 -1.17 -16.01 -12.86
C SER A 255 0.23 -15.48 -12.56
N GLY A 256 0.34 -14.18 -12.29
CA GLY A 256 1.61 -13.55 -11.92
C GLY A 256 2.02 -13.96 -10.52
N PHE A 257 1.07 -13.98 -9.58
CA PHE A 257 1.29 -14.51 -8.24
C PHE A 257 1.69 -15.99 -8.24
N GLU A 258 1.01 -16.84 -9.02
CA GLU A 258 1.40 -18.25 -9.18
C GLU A 258 2.82 -18.41 -9.74
N THR A 259 3.20 -17.56 -10.69
CA THR A 259 4.56 -17.51 -11.22
C THR A 259 5.55 -17.09 -10.14
N ALA A 260 5.22 -16.11 -9.31
CA ALA A 260 6.07 -15.66 -8.22
C ALA A 260 6.32 -16.77 -7.19
N LEU A 261 5.31 -17.58 -6.86
CA LEU A 261 5.46 -18.75 -5.99
C LEU A 261 6.44 -19.77 -6.57
N LYS A 262 6.35 -20.07 -7.88
CA LYS A 262 7.26 -21.02 -8.56
C LYS A 262 8.70 -20.52 -8.64
N LEU A 263 8.88 -19.22 -8.80
CA LEU A 263 10.19 -18.57 -8.93
C LEU A 263 10.87 -18.32 -7.59
N SER A 264 10.16 -18.41 -6.47
CA SER A 264 10.72 -18.10 -5.16
C SER A 264 11.24 -19.35 -4.44
N LYS A 265 12.42 -19.24 -3.82
CA LYS A 265 12.99 -20.24 -2.92
C LYS A 265 12.54 -20.09 -1.48
N GLY A 266 12.18 -18.87 -1.07
CA GLY A 266 12.08 -18.54 0.34
C GLY A 266 11.02 -17.51 0.68
N GLU A 267 10.85 -16.48 -0.14
CA GLU A 267 9.85 -15.44 0.13
C GLU A 267 9.22 -14.88 -1.14
N VAL A 268 7.90 -14.72 -1.11
CA VAL A 268 7.17 -13.87 -2.04
C VAL A 268 6.70 -12.65 -1.26
N HIS A 269 7.10 -11.46 -1.71
CA HIS A 269 6.51 -10.22 -1.24
C HIS A 269 5.43 -9.78 -2.23
N LEU A 270 4.18 -9.86 -1.82
CA LEU A 270 3.02 -9.59 -2.65
C LEU A 270 2.56 -8.14 -2.49
N LYS A 271 2.61 -7.38 -3.59
CA LYS A 271 1.97 -6.06 -3.73
C LYS A 271 0.71 -6.09 -4.58
N SER A 272 0.52 -7.14 -5.38
CA SER A 272 -0.63 -7.27 -6.29
C SER A 272 -1.95 -7.39 -5.52
N THR A 273 -2.93 -6.57 -5.91
CA THR A 273 -4.32 -6.65 -5.46
C THR A 273 -5.23 -6.97 -6.64
N THR A 274 -5.53 -8.26 -6.83
CA THR A 274 -6.21 -8.74 -8.05
C THR A 274 -7.74 -8.58 -8.00
N GLY A 275 -8.31 -8.44 -6.80
CA GLY A 275 -9.77 -8.52 -6.58
C GLY A 275 -10.39 -9.87 -6.96
N LYS A 276 -9.58 -10.91 -7.17
CA LYS A 276 -10.01 -12.23 -7.66
C LYS A 276 -9.51 -13.33 -6.75
N VAL A 277 -10.28 -14.42 -6.67
CA VAL A 277 -9.82 -15.67 -6.07
C VAL A 277 -8.55 -16.12 -6.78
N THR A 278 -7.49 -16.35 -5.99
CA THR A 278 -6.14 -16.62 -6.50
C THR A 278 -5.52 -17.73 -5.67
N CYS A 279 -5.04 -18.79 -6.32
CA CYS A 279 -4.60 -20.02 -5.64
C CYS A 279 -5.66 -20.56 -4.63
N GLY A 280 -6.95 -20.37 -4.91
CA GLY A 280 -8.05 -20.75 -4.02
C GLY A 280 -8.33 -19.79 -2.85
N LEU A 281 -7.47 -18.80 -2.60
CA LEU A 281 -7.70 -17.79 -1.56
C LEU A 281 -8.59 -16.67 -2.10
N SER A 282 -9.71 -16.41 -1.43
CA SER A 282 -10.67 -15.36 -1.84
C SER A 282 -10.33 -13.99 -1.27
N LYS A 283 -9.56 -13.93 -0.18
CA LYS A 283 -9.22 -12.70 0.56
C LYS A 283 -7.78 -12.24 0.37
N LEU A 284 -7.18 -12.56 -0.78
CA LEU A 284 -5.79 -12.18 -1.09
C LEU A 284 -5.59 -10.66 -1.15
N THR A 285 -6.58 -9.89 -1.61
CA THR A 285 -6.47 -8.42 -1.66
C THR A 285 -6.49 -7.84 -0.25
N GLU A 286 -7.39 -8.33 0.58
CA GLU A 286 -7.54 -7.96 1.98
C GLU A 286 -6.31 -8.33 2.81
N LEU A 287 -5.65 -9.46 2.51
CA LEU A 287 -4.35 -9.83 3.09
C LEU A 287 -3.31 -8.71 2.87
N VAL A 288 -3.26 -8.14 1.66
CA VAL A 288 -2.34 -7.03 1.33
C VAL A 288 -2.79 -5.73 1.99
N VAL A 289 -4.09 -5.44 2.02
CA VAL A 289 -4.64 -4.21 2.61
C VAL A 289 -4.28 -4.11 4.10
N ASP A 290 -4.40 -5.22 4.83
CA ASP A 290 -4.10 -5.34 6.25
C ASP A 290 -2.60 -5.62 6.53
N GLU A 291 -1.79 -5.76 5.48
CA GLU A 291 -0.35 -6.04 5.56
C GLU A 291 0.00 -7.34 6.31
N LEU A 292 -0.85 -8.35 6.17
CA LEU A 292 -0.69 -9.64 6.83
C LEU A 292 0.35 -10.51 6.13
N SER A 293 0.94 -11.43 6.88
CA SER A 293 1.82 -12.47 6.34
C SER A 293 1.22 -13.86 6.51
N ILE A 294 1.45 -14.75 5.54
CA ILE A 294 1.21 -16.19 5.71
C ILE A 294 2.56 -16.86 5.84
N LEU A 295 2.78 -17.52 6.98
CA LEU A 295 4.07 -18.09 7.36
C LEU A 295 3.89 -19.58 7.70
N PRO A 296 4.96 -20.38 7.60
CA PRO A 296 4.94 -21.76 8.10
C PRO A 296 4.66 -21.76 9.61
N TYR A 297 3.95 -22.75 10.13
CA TYR A 297 3.85 -22.91 11.58
C TYR A 297 5.21 -23.31 12.18
N CYS A 298 5.79 -22.41 12.96
CA CYS A 298 7.07 -22.59 13.64
C CYS A 298 7.11 -21.68 14.86
N ALA A 299 7.72 -22.14 15.96
CA ALA A 299 7.81 -21.38 17.21
C ALA A 299 8.36 -19.95 17.02
N LYS A 300 9.36 -19.78 16.15
CA LYS A 300 9.94 -18.46 15.86
C LYS A 300 8.97 -17.45 15.23
N TYR A 301 7.94 -17.93 14.53
CA TYR A 301 6.95 -17.07 13.88
C TYR A 301 5.75 -16.76 14.78
N LEU A 302 5.60 -17.44 15.93
CA LEU A 302 4.66 -17.01 16.96
C LEU A 302 5.03 -15.63 17.53
N ASP A 303 6.31 -15.25 17.46
CA ASP A 303 6.82 -13.94 17.87
C ASP A 303 7.12 -13.03 16.67
N PHE A 304 6.56 -13.34 15.48
CA PHE A 304 6.72 -12.47 14.33
C PHE A 304 6.10 -11.09 14.57
N VAL A 305 6.94 -10.06 14.44
CA VAL A 305 6.57 -8.65 14.45
C VAL A 305 7.35 -7.91 13.37
N TRP A 306 6.84 -6.77 12.91
CA TRP A 306 7.58 -5.93 11.97
C TRP A 306 8.76 -5.25 12.69
N SER A 307 9.83 -4.95 11.96
CA SER A 307 11.09 -4.45 12.54
C SER A 307 10.97 -3.10 13.24
N ASN A 308 9.92 -2.33 12.93
CA ASN A 308 9.61 -1.05 13.55
C ASN A 308 8.57 -1.15 14.68
N GLU A 309 8.12 -2.35 15.04
CA GLU A 309 7.17 -2.58 16.12
C GLU A 309 7.88 -3.10 17.37
N ASN A 310 7.59 -2.49 18.52
CA ASN A 310 8.07 -2.95 19.82
C ASN A 310 6.90 -3.55 20.61
N ARG A 311 6.55 -4.80 20.31
CA ARG A 311 5.46 -5.53 20.98
C ARG A 311 5.77 -7.02 21.11
N LYS A 312 5.03 -7.69 21.98
CA LYS A 312 5.03 -9.15 22.10
C LYS A 312 3.68 -9.70 21.65
N ASN A 313 3.70 -10.83 20.94
CA ASN A 313 2.48 -11.56 20.61
C ASN A 313 2.05 -12.38 21.82
N LEU A 314 0.85 -12.18 22.33
CA LEU A 314 0.32 -12.90 23.48
C LEU A 314 -0.97 -13.63 23.15
N ASN A 315 -1.86 -13.01 22.38
CA ASN A 315 -3.18 -13.53 22.07
C ASN A 315 -3.15 -14.27 20.73
N ILE A 316 -3.28 -15.59 20.75
CA ILE A 316 -3.17 -16.46 19.59
C ILE A 316 -4.53 -17.05 19.26
N TYR A 317 -5.08 -16.72 18.10
CA TYR A 317 -6.28 -17.35 17.57
C TYR A 317 -5.93 -18.66 16.87
N VAL A 318 -6.65 -19.73 17.18
CA VAL A 318 -6.48 -21.05 16.55
C VAL A 318 -7.79 -21.42 15.88
N SER A 319 -7.74 -21.67 14.57
CA SER A 319 -8.93 -22.08 13.82
C SER A 319 -9.35 -23.53 14.14
N PRO A 320 -10.65 -23.86 14.04
CA PRO A 320 -11.20 -25.11 14.58
C PRO A 320 -10.63 -26.42 14.00
N ARG A 321 -10.12 -26.41 12.76
CA ARG A 321 -9.56 -27.59 12.09
C ARG A 321 -8.06 -27.75 12.32
N VAL A 322 -7.41 -26.79 12.98
CA VAL A 322 -6.02 -26.92 13.41
C VAL A 322 -5.91 -27.97 14.51
N PRO A 323 -4.95 -28.90 14.46
CA PRO A 323 -4.70 -29.83 15.56
C PRO A 323 -4.50 -29.09 16.88
N LYS A 324 -4.91 -29.66 18.02
CA LYS A 324 -4.76 -29.00 19.33
C LYS A 324 -3.30 -28.59 19.58
N ILE A 325 -3.09 -27.32 19.86
CA ILE A 325 -1.79 -26.74 20.18
C ILE A 325 -1.81 -26.27 21.64
N ASN A 326 -0.73 -26.53 22.37
CA ASN A 326 -0.49 -25.95 23.68
C ASN A 326 0.75 -25.05 23.61
N LEU A 327 0.57 -23.74 23.85
CA LEU A 327 1.63 -22.75 23.87
C LEU A 327 1.82 -22.25 25.30
N LYS A 328 2.89 -22.72 25.94
CA LYS A 328 3.32 -22.16 27.23
C LYS A 328 3.62 -20.66 27.02
N ASP A 329 3.08 -19.81 27.88
CA ASP A 329 3.25 -18.34 27.85
C ASP A 329 2.44 -17.57 26.80
N LYS A 330 1.44 -18.19 26.15
CA LYS A 330 0.51 -17.51 25.25
C LYS A 330 -0.94 -17.76 25.66
N ASN A 331 -1.81 -16.78 25.40
CA ASN A 331 -3.25 -16.93 25.53
C ASN A 331 -3.79 -17.56 24.24
N VAL A 332 -4.14 -18.84 24.30
CA VAL A 332 -4.65 -19.60 23.14
C VAL A 332 -6.18 -19.55 23.12
N PHE A 333 -6.72 -19.04 22.01
CA PHE A 333 -8.15 -18.96 21.75
C PHE A 333 -8.53 -19.94 20.63
N ASP A 334 -8.86 -21.16 21.03
CA ASP A 334 -9.40 -22.21 20.17
C ASP A 334 -10.94 -22.06 20.13
N LEU A 335 -11.42 -21.26 19.18
CA LEU A 335 -12.82 -20.83 19.10
C LEU A 335 -13.30 -20.85 17.65
N SER A 336 -14.61 -21.03 17.47
CA SER A 336 -15.27 -20.71 16.20
C SER A 336 -15.00 -19.24 15.84
N ALA A 337 -14.96 -18.91 14.54
CA ALA A 337 -14.75 -17.53 14.12
C ALA A 337 -15.81 -16.56 14.69
N SER A 338 -17.07 -17.02 14.79
CA SER A 338 -18.15 -16.24 15.41
C SER A 338 -17.92 -15.96 16.89
N ASP A 339 -17.42 -16.93 17.65
CA ASP A 339 -17.15 -16.74 19.07
C ASP A 339 -15.86 -15.96 19.30
N ALA A 340 -14.88 -16.11 18.40
CA ALA A 340 -13.68 -15.30 18.38
C ALA A 340 -13.99 -13.80 18.18
N ILE A 341 -14.95 -13.46 17.30
CA ILE A 341 -15.44 -12.07 17.14
C ILE A 341 -16.05 -11.57 18.45
N LYS A 342 -17.01 -12.31 19.03
CA LYS A 342 -17.64 -11.91 20.30
C LYS A 342 -16.61 -11.74 21.42
N LYS A 343 -15.54 -12.54 21.40
CA LYS A 343 -14.47 -12.47 22.39
C LYS A 343 -13.65 -11.18 22.27
N LEU A 344 -13.47 -10.64 21.06
CA LEU A 344 -12.81 -9.34 20.84
C LEU A 344 -13.58 -8.17 21.46
N ASP A 345 -14.89 -8.32 21.70
CA ASP A 345 -15.73 -7.34 22.38
C ASP A 345 -15.78 -7.53 23.92
N SER A 346 -15.05 -8.53 24.46
CA SER A 346 -15.03 -8.80 25.90
C SER A 346 -13.98 -7.97 26.66
N ASP A 347 -14.08 -7.95 28.00
CA ASP A 347 -13.15 -7.24 28.89
C ASP A 347 -11.68 -7.63 28.69
N VAL A 348 -11.39 -8.80 28.11
CA VAL A 348 -10.04 -9.24 27.76
C VAL A 348 -9.36 -8.26 26.80
N PHE A 349 -10.12 -7.62 25.91
CA PHE A 349 -9.61 -6.70 24.90
C PHE A 349 -9.98 -5.24 25.15
N ALA A 350 -10.73 -4.91 26.21
CA ALA A 350 -11.30 -3.58 26.43
C ALA A 350 -10.28 -2.42 26.43
N ASN A 351 -9.03 -2.69 26.84
CA ASN A 351 -7.94 -1.70 26.87
C ASN A 351 -6.81 -2.02 25.86
N SER A 352 -7.11 -2.78 24.82
CA SER A 352 -6.13 -3.20 23.81
C SER A 352 -6.72 -3.12 22.41
N LEU A 353 -5.86 -3.17 21.40
CA LEU A 353 -6.34 -3.32 20.02
C LEU A 353 -7.26 -4.55 19.95
N PRO A 354 -8.53 -4.43 19.50
CA PRO A 354 -9.51 -5.51 19.55
C PRO A 354 -9.25 -6.52 18.43
N ARG A 355 -8.09 -7.18 18.49
CA ARG A 355 -7.54 -8.12 17.52
C ARG A 355 -6.64 -9.12 18.22
N TYR A 356 -6.60 -10.34 17.70
CA TYR A 356 -5.56 -11.31 18.07
C TYR A 356 -4.21 -10.90 17.45
N ASP A 357 -3.10 -11.33 18.04
CA ASP A 357 -1.76 -11.00 17.55
C ASP A 357 -1.37 -11.88 16.36
N VAL A 358 -1.71 -13.16 16.43
CA VAL A 358 -1.37 -14.21 15.46
C VAL A 358 -2.58 -15.13 15.28
N GLY A 359 -2.80 -15.57 14.04
CA GLY A 359 -3.78 -16.60 13.72
C GLY A 359 -3.08 -17.89 13.31
N ILE A 360 -3.68 -19.04 13.60
CA ILE A 360 -3.20 -20.34 13.11
C ILE A 360 -4.35 -20.98 12.33
N ALA A 361 -4.07 -21.42 11.10
CA ALA A 361 -5.04 -22.03 10.20
C ALA A 361 -4.46 -23.29 9.55
N SER A 362 -5.33 -24.24 9.19
CA SER A 362 -4.97 -25.53 8.61
C SER A 362 -5.30 -25.65 7.12
N ASP A 363 -6.09 -24.73 6.56
CA ASP A 363 -6.46 -24.67 5.15
C ASP A 363 -6.80 -23.23 4.68
N LEU A 364 -7.12 -23.08 3.40
CA LEU A 364 -7.41 -21.77 2.79
C LEU A 364 -8.71 -21.12 3.29
N GLU A 365 -9.72 -21.92 3.63
CA GLU A 365 -11.01 -21.38 4.12
C GLU A 365 -10.83 -20.78 5.52
N GLU A 366 -10.02 -21.41 6.37
CA GLU A 366 -9.66 -20.86 7.67
C GLU A 366 -8.79 -19.59 7.53
N ILE A 367 -7.85 -19.57 6.58
CA ILE A 367 -7.08 -18.35 6.27
C ILE A 367 -8.02 -17.22 5.83
N ASP A 368 -8.91 -17.48 4.88
CA ASP A 368 -9.91 -16.49 4.41
C ASP A 368 -10.79 -16.01 5.57
N THR A 369 -11.19 -16.92 6.46
CA THR A 369 -11.99 -16.60 7.64
C THR A 369 -11.22 -15.74 8.63
N ILE A 370 -9.91 -15.96 8.85
CA ILE A 370 -9.09 -15.09 9.70
C ILE A 370 -8.99 -13.68 9.11
N ILE A 371 -8.85 -13.57 7.79
CA ILE A 371 -8.73 -12.28 7.10
C ILE A 371 -10.06 -11.54 7.13
N ARG A 372 -11.19 -12.19 6.80
CA ARG A 372 -12.53 -11.58 6.81
C ARG A 372 -13.56 -12.55 7.43
N PRO A 373 -13.69 -12.62 8.77
CA PRO A 373 -14.58 -13.54 9.47
C PRO A 373 -16.06 -13.13 9.38
N ASN A 374 -16.34 -11.86 9.11
CA ASN A 374 -17.69 -11.32 9.03
C ASN A 374 -17.93 -10.72 7.64
N ARG A 375 -19.08 -11.02 7.02
CA ARG A 375 -19.45 -10.46 5.72
C ARG A 375 -19.98 -9.02 5.79
N MET A 376 -20.38 -8.57 6.99
CA MET A 376 -20.99 -7.25 7.22
C MET A 376 -19.96 -6.16 7.54
N ASN A 377 -18.72 -6.53 7.88
CA ASN A 377 -17.64 -5.57 8.12
C ASN A 377 -16.30 -6.13 7.61
N GLU A 378 -15.36 -5.22 7.34
CA GLU A 378 -14.06 -5.60 6.75
C GLU A 378 -12.98 -5.87 7.80
N ASN A 379 -13.35 -6.15 9.06
CA ASN A 379 -12.38 -6.36 10.13
C ASN A 379 -11.84 -7.79 10.10
N SER A 380 -10.52 -7.95 10.11
CA SER A 380 -9.85 -9.23 10.39
C SER A 380 -9.96 -9.66 11.85
N LEU A 381 -9.75 -10.95 12.12
CA LEU A 381 -9.57 -11.45 13.49
C LEU A 381 -8.23 -11.00 14.08
N ILE A 382 -7.17 -11.04 13.26
CA ILE A 382 -5.81 -10.71 13.68
C ILE A 382 -5.47 -9.27 13.33
N ARG A 383 -4.53 -8.66 14.07
CA ARG A 383 -4.16 -7.27 13.85
C ARG A 383 -3.50 -7.05 12.49
N PRO A 384 -3.66 -5.86 11.89
CA PRO A 384 -2.82 -5.46 10.77
C PRO A 384 -1.33 -5.64 11.09
N ARG A 385 -0.53 -5.98 10.08
CA ARG A 385 0.88 -6.37 10.21
C ARG A 385 1.14 -7.62 11.05
N GLY A 386 0.09 -8.39 11.38
CA GLY A 386 0.19 -9.70 12.02
C GLY A 386 0.52 -10.83 11.05
N SER A 387 0.53 -12.06 11.56
CA SER A 387 0.77 -13.27 10.76
C SER A 387 -0.29 -14.34 10.97
N ILE A 388 -0.58 -15.06 9.89
CA ILE A 388 -1.32 -16.31 9.87
C ILE A 388 -0.30 -17.44 9.70
N LEU A 389 -0.23 -18.35 10.66
CA LEU A 389 0.64 -19.51 10.63
C LEU A 389 -0.12 -20.69 10.05
N PHE A 390 0.42 -21.28 8.99
CA PHE A 390 -0.16 -22.46 8.36
C PHE A 390 0.31 -23.74 9.06
N ASN A 391 -0.64 -24.46 9.68
CA ASN A 391 -0.43 -25.75 10.34
C ASN A 391 -1.46 -26.77 9.84
N GLY A 392 -1.29 -27.25 8.62
CA GLY A 392 -2.19 -28.22 8.02
C GLY A 392 -1.61 -28.93 6.80
N ASN A 393 -2.46 -29.64 6.07
CA ASN A 393 -2.08 -30.33 4.84
C ASN A 393 -2.25 -29.39 3.64
N SER A 394 -1.24 -29.28 2.79
CA SER A 394 -1.28 -28.37 1.63
C SER A 394 -2.31 -28.76 0.57
N GLN A 395 -2.76 -30.02 0.54
CA GLN A 395 -3.70 -30.55 -0.46
C GLN A 395 -3.28 -30.26 -1.92
N LYS A 396 -1.97 -30.21 -2.19
CA LYS A 396 -1.39 -29.82 -3.49
C LYS A 396 -1.77 -28.42 -3.97
N ASN A 397 -2.20 -27.54 -3.07
CA ASN A 397 -2.45 -26.15 -3.39
C ASN A 397 -1.11 -25.40 -3.54
N PRO A 398 -0.88 -24.63 -4.63
CA PRO A 398 0.43 -24.00 -4.87
C PRO A 398 0.91 -23.07 -3.74
N LEU A 399 0.00 -22.30 -3.13
CA LEU A 399 0.35 -21.42 -2.02
C LEU A 399 0.68 -22.24 -0.77
N LEU A 400 -0.20 -23.17 -0.38
CA LEU A 400 0.03 -23.96 0.82
C LEU A 400 1.24 -24.89 0.69
N GLU A 401 1.55 -25.41 -0.51
CA GLU A 401 2.78 -26.16 -0.77
C GLU A 401 4.01 -25.27 -0.61
N PHE A 402 3.99 -24.06 -1.15
CA PHE A 402 5.07 -23.09 -0.97
C PHE A 402 5.32 -22.81 0.52
N ILE A 403 4.26 -22.56 1.30
CA ILE A 403 4.37 -22.32 2.75
C ILE A 403 4.82 -23.59 3.50
N ALA A 404 4.27 -24.76 3.19
CA ALA A 404 4.66 -26.02 3.83
C ALA A 404 6.13 -26.36 3.61
N ASN A 405 6.69 -25.97 2.45
CA ASN A 405 8.12 -26.10 2.13
C ASN A 405 9.00 -25.00 2.74
N GLY A 406 8.49 -24.20 3.68
CA GLY A 406 9.24 -23.17 4.39
C GLY A 406 9.22 -21.80 3.73
N GLY A 407 8.52 -21.65 2.60
CA GLY A 407 8.27 -20.38 1.93
C GLY A 407 7.46 -19.43 2.82
N ARG A 408 7.62 -18.13 2.58
CA ARG A 408 6.93 -17.06 3.31
C ARG A 408 6.20 -16.16 2.33
N LEU A 409 4.92 -15.89 2.60
CA LEU A 409 4.19 -14.86 1.90
C LEU A 409 4.12 -13.63 2.80
N ARG A 410 4.74 -12.54 2.37
CA ARG A 410 4.63 -11.22 3.02
C ARG A 410 3.88 -10.26 2.13
N THR A 411 3.26 -9.26 2.74
CA THR A 411 2.54 -8.21 2.01
C THR A 411 2.86 -6.84 2.62
N SER A 412 2.54 -5.78 1.87
CA SER A 412 2.56 -4.40 2.36
C SER A 412 1.64 -3.53 1.50
N ARG A 413 1.16 -2.40 2.02
CA ARG A 413 0.28 -1.48 1.28
C ARG A 413 0.94 -0.13 1.01
N CYS A 414 0.88 0.78 1.99
CA CYS A 414 1.49 2.10 1.93
C CYS A 414 2.91 2.05 2.49
N GLY A 415 3.66 3.15 2.45
CA GLY A 415 4.97 3.22 3.08
C GLY A 415 5.23 4.55 3.76
N ASP A 416 6.38 4.63 4.39
CA ASP A 416 6.82 5.80 5.17
C ASP A 416 7.43 6.87 4.24
N PHE A 417 6.74 8.00 4.11
CA PHE A 417 7.12 9.08 3.21
C PHE A 417 8.39 9.80 3.66
N GLU A 418 8.63 9.91 4.97
CA GLU A 418 9.87 10.52 5.49
C GLU A 418 11.07 9.64 5.15
N LYS A 419 10.95 8.32 5.30
CA LYS A 419 12.00 7.39 4.87
C LYS A 419 12.24 7.44 3.37
N ALA A 420 11.18 7.53 2.57
CA ALA A 420 11.26 7.68 1.11
C ALA A 420 11.97 8.99 0.70
N LEU A 421 11.60 10.12 1.30
CA LEU A 421 12.28 11.41 1.08
C LEU A 421 13.75 11.32 1.48
N ASN A 422 14.05 10.77 2.66
CA ASN A 422 15.41 10.68 3.19
C ASN A 422 16.32 9.79 2.34
N ILE A 423 15.83 8.64 1.86
CA ILE A 423 16.66 7.75 1.03
C ILE A 423 16.93 8.36 -0.36
N LEU A 424 15.97 9.08 -0.94
CA LEU A 424 16.13 9.74 -2.24
C LEU A 424 16.99 11.01 -2.14
N LYS A 425 16.83 11.81 -1.07
CA LYS A 425 17.67 12.98 -0.77
C LYS A 425 19.15 12.62 -0.65
N LYS A 426 19.45 11.43 -0.11
CA LYS A 426 20.83 10.92 -0.01
C LYS A 426 21.36 10.28 -1.29
N ASN A 427 20.52 10.10 -2.31
CA ASN A 427 20.85 9.43 -3.56
C ASN A 427 20.41 10.28 -4.78
N ASN A 428 21.06 11.43 -4.97
CA ASN A 428 20.75 12.39 -6.04
C ASN A 428 20.66 11.73 -7.42
N LYS A 429 21.58 10.81 -7.74
CA LYS A 429 21.57 10.09 -9.01
C LYS A 429 20.28 9.28 -9.21
N MET A 430 19.76 8.63 -8.17
CA MET A 430 18.48 7.93 -8.27
C MET A 430 17.32 8.91 -8.39
N SER A 431 17.31 9.99 -7.61
CA SER A 431 16.29 11.04 -7.67
C SER A 431 16.14 11.65 -9.07
N GLU A 432 17.26 11.91 -9.75
CA GLU A 432 17.29 12.40 -11.15
C GLU A 432 16.79 11.35 -12.13
N LYS A 433 17.22 10.09 -11.98
CA LYS A 433 16.72 8.99 -12.83
C LYS A 433 15.20 8.83 -12.71
N LEU A 434 14.66 8.94 -11.49
CA LEU A 434 13.22 8.78 -11.28
C LEU A 434 12.42 9.88 -11.97
N SER A 435 12.77 11.14 -11.78
CA SER A 435 12.05 12.24 -12.44
C SER A 435 12.19 12.21 -13.96
N HIS A 436 13.33 11.76 -14.48
CA HIS A 436 13.57 11.70 -15.92
C HIS A 436 12.91 10.50 -16.61
N PHE A 437 13.02 9.29 -16.05
CA PHE A 437 12.62 8.06 -16.72
C PHE A 437 11.20 7.59 -16.36
N ILE A 438 10.66 7.97 -15.21
CA ILE A 438 9.34 7.47 -14.75
C ILE A 438 8.22 8.37 -15.27
N ILE A 439 8.38 9.69 -15.21
CA ILE A 439 7.36 10.65 -15.67
C ILE A 439 7.34 10.68 -17.19
N SER A 440 6.40 9.93 -17.76
CA SER A 440 6.25 9.83 -19.22
C SER A 440 5.46 10.98 -19.84
N HIS A 441 4.53 11.59 -19.10
CA HIS A 441 3.69 12.68 -19.61
C HIS A 441 3.37 13.68 -18.51
N LEU A 442 3.27 14.95 -18.89
CA LEU A 442 2.87 16.06 -18.04
C LEU A 442 1.71 16.80 -18.73
N TYR A 443 0.58 16.90 -18.05
CA TYR A 443 -0.62 17.55 -18.55
C TYR A 443 -1.03 18.70 -17.63
N PRO A 444 -1.54 19.82 -18.15
CA PRO A 444 -2.18 20.83 -17.32
C PRO A 444 -3.51 20.32 -16.73
N ALA A 445 -3.95 20.90 -15.63
CA ALA A 445 -5.12 20.42 -14.87
C ALA A 445 -6.46 20.49 -15.63
N ASP A 446 -6.60 21.40 -16.58
CA ASP A 446 -7.77 21.51 -17.47
C ASP A 446 -7.85 20.39 -18.52
N GLU A 447 -6.74 19.71 -18.82
CA GLU A 447 -6.66 18.55 -19.70
C GLU A 447 -6.76 17.21 -18.95
N LEU A 448 -7.26 17.20 -17.70
CA LEU A 448 -7.36 16.00 -16.86
C LEU A 448 -8.03 14.80 -17.57
N ARG A 449 -9.08 15.06 -18.37
CA ARG A 449 -9.82 14.01 -19.09
C ARG A 449 -8.92 13.25 -20.07
N GLU A 450 -8.14 13.96 -20.89
CA GLU A 450 -7.19 13.36 -21.82
C GLU A 450 -6.06 12.65 -21.07
N ALA A 451 -5.51 13.31 -20.04
CA ALA A 451 -4.45 12.75 -19.22
C ALA A 451 -4.85 11.39 -18.60
N PHE A 452 -6.10 11.26 -18.17
CA PHE A 452 -6.65 10.03 -17.61
C PHE A 452 -6.75 8.89 -18.64
N GLU A 453 -7.16 9.20 -19.87
CA GLU A 453 -7.15 8.24 -20.97
C GLU A 453 -5.73 7.76 -21.30
N ILE A 454 -4.76 8.70 -21.36
CA ILE A 454 -3.35 8.36 -21.58
C ILE A 454 -2.80 7.50 -20.45
N ALA A 455 -3.13 7.79 -19.19
CA ALA A 455 -2.68 7.02 -18.04
C ALA A 455 -3.17 5.56 -18.04
N GLY A 456 -4.31 5.29 -18.70
CA GLY A 456 -4.86 3.95 -18.90
C GLY A 456 -4.17 3.13 -20.02
N LYS A 457 -3.40 3.78 -20.91
CA LYS A 457 -2.74 3.08 -22.03
C LYS A 457 -1.55 2.24 -21.52
N LYS A 458 -1.38 1.04 -22.07
CA LYS A 458 -0.31 0.10 -21.67
C LYS A 458 1.12 0.66 -21.76
N LYS A 459 1.34 1.57 -22.71
CA LYS A 459 2.66 2.21 -22.96
C LYS A 459 2.96 3.37 -22.00
N SER A 460 1.96 3.87 -21.26
CA SER A 460 2.15 4.97 -20.31
C SER A 460 2.74 4.44 -19.00
N VAL A 461 3.82 5.06 -18.53
CA VAL A 461 4.49 4.70 -17.28
C VAL A 461 3.88 5.53 -16.14
N LYS A 462 3.98 6.85 -16.23
CA LYS A 462 3.40 7.79 -15.27
C LYS A 462 2.92 9.04 -16.00
N VAL A 463 1.71 9.47 -15.66
CA VAL A 463 1.15 10.75 -16.07
C VAL A 463 1.04 11.62 -14.83
N VAL A 464 1.46 12.88 -14.95
CA VAL A 464 1.38 13.86 -13.88
C VAL A 464 0.53 15.04 -14.35
N ILE A 465 -0.41 15.44 -13.50
CA ILE A 465 -1.22 16.64 -13.67
C ILE A 465 -0.49 17.81 -13.00
N LYS A 466 -0.39 18.94 -13.71
CA LYS A 466 0.21 20.17 -13.23
C LYS A 466 -0.86 21.25 -13.04
N HIS A 467 -0.94 21.76 -11.83
CA HIS A 467 -1.78 22.90 -11.49
C HIS A 467 -0.95 24.19 -11.61
N LEU A 468 -1.51 25.20 -12.29
CA LEU A 468 -0.84 26.48 -12.53
C LEU A 468 -0.82 27.36 -11.28
#